data_AF-A0A2H5FP75-F1
#
_entry.id   AF-A0A2H5FP75-F1
#
_cell.length_a   1.000
_cell.length_b   1.000
_cell.length_c   1.000
_cell.angle_alpha   90.00
_cell.angle_beta   90.00
_cell.angle_gamma   90.00
#
_symmetry.space_group_name_H-M   'P 1'
#
loop_
_entity.id
_entity.type
_entity.pdbx_description
1 polymer ?
#
loop_
_entity_poly.entity_id
_entity_poly.type
_entity_poly.pdbx_seq_one_letter_code
_entity_poly.pdbx_strand_id
1 'polypeptide(L)'
;MHFKSKTLVEKGRSISFDSVQEEQEINEMRADILAIANNQKLIIEIFYRHKVDDRKIEKIKTANISTIEIDLSYLTPDDVRDWETFWLCINDPNRAQWLCNARASSESVEIEKQLSIKVLEIEKEYKQKEIKRLKQEQEAKPVLEKVYEELKIIWRAA
;
A
#
# COMPACT_ATOMS: atom_id res chain seq x y z
N MET A 1 3.63 -5.09 19.05
CA MET A 1 3.22 -5.71 17.77
C MET A 1 3.96 -4.98 16.66
N HIS A 2 4.92 -5.63 15.99
CA HIS A 2 5.60 -5.05 14.84
C HIS A 2 4.78 -5.38 13.58
N PHE A 3 4.03 -4.41 13.07
CA PHE A 3 3.45 -4.51 11.74
C PHE A 3 4.60 -4.47 10.73
N LYS A 4 4.91 -5.63 10.11
CA LYS A 4 5.76 -5.65 8.92
C LYS A 4 4.91 -5.17 7.75
N SER A 5 5.05 -3.90 7.38
CA SER A 5 4.54 -3.41 6.11
C SER A 5 5.39 -3.98 4.97
N LYS A 6 4.75 -4.63 4.01
CA LYS A 6 5.40 -5.09 2.77
C LYS A 6 4.94 -4.17 1.65
N THR A 7 5.88 -3.46 1.02
CA THR A 7 5.60 -2.69 -0.20
C THR A 7 5.32 -3.66 -1.34
N LEU A 8 4.15 -3.55 -1.96
CA LEU A 8 3.80 -4.30 -3.16
C LEU A 8 4.10 -3.40 -4.37
N VAL A 9 5.02 -3.84 -5.22
CA VAL A 9 5.35 -3.16 -6.47
C VAL A 9 4.75 -4.01 -7.59
N GLU A 10 3.76 -3.47 -8.31
CA GLU A 10 3.22 -4.10 -9.50
C GLU A 10 4.22 -4.01 -10.67
N LYS A 11 3.99 -4.82 -11.73
CA LYS A 11 4.79 -4.70 -12.96
C LYS A 11 4.71 -3.26 -13.47
N GLY A 12 5.88 -2.65 -13.67
CA GLY A 12 5.98 -1.30 -14.21
C GLY A 12 5.26 -1.19 -15.55
N ARG A 13 4.66 -0.02 -15.79
CA ARG A 13 4.08 0.36 -17.08
C ARG A 13 4.74 1.64 -17.56
N SER A 14 4.98 1.73 -18.86
CA SER A 14 5.45 2.98 -19.46
C SER A 14 4.30 3.98 -19.51
N ILE A 15 4.58 5.22 -19.12
CA ILE A 15 3.65 6.35 -19.21
C ILE A 15 4.33 7.39 -20.09
N SER A 16 3.57 7.99 -21.01
CA SER A 16 4.03 9.11 -21.84
C SER A 16 3.61 10.42 -21.22
N PHE A 17 4.48 11.42 -21.28
CA PHE A 17 4.19 12.79 -20.85
C PHE A 17 3.96 13.68 -22.07
N ASP A 18 3.00 14.58 -21.95
CA ASP A 18 2.67 15.59 -22.96
C ASP A 18 3.77 16.65 -23.05
N SER A 19 4.37 16.99 -21.90
CA SER A 19 5.51 17.90 -21.83
C SER A 19 6.38 17.59 -20.61
N VAL A 20 7.68 17.86 -20.75
CA VAL A 20 8.66 17.79 -19.66
C VAL A 20 9.49 19.07 -19.69
N GLN A 21 9.68 19.69 -18.53
CA GLN A 21 10.45 20.92 -18.35
C GLN A 21 11.43 20.73 -17.19
N GLU A 22 12.65 21.21 -17.35
CA GLU A 22 13.69 21.17 -16.32
C GLU A 22 13.75 22.51 -15.58
N GLU A 23 14.07 22.49 -14.29
CA GLU A 23 14.32 23.67 -13.44
C GLU A 23 13.16 24.69 -13.46
N GLN A 24 11.92 24.19 -13.45
CA GLN A 24 10.71 25.00 -13.60
C GLN A 24 10.24 25.59 -12.27
N GLU A 25 9.95 26.89 -12.26
CA GLU A 25 9.34 27.55 -11.10
C GLU A 25 7.82 27.34 -11.09
N ILE A 26 7.30 26.85 -9.96
CA ILE A 26 5.89 26.58 -9.71
C ILE A 26 5.55 26.81 -8.23
N ASN A 27 4.51 27.61 -7.96
CA ASN A 27 4.01 27.87 -6.61
C ASN A 27 5.13 28.28 -5.61
N GLU A 28 6.01 29.20 -6.02
CA GLU A 28 7.16 29.68 -5.22
C GLU A 28 8.16 28.58 -4.83
N MET A 29 8.24 27.53 -5.65
CA MET A 29 9.20 26.45 -5.55
C MET A 29 9.81 26.20 -6.92
N ARG A 30 11.06 25.78 -6.96
CA ARG A 30 11.70 25.32 -8.19
C ARG A 30 11.71 23.80 -8.21
N ALA A 31 11.12 23.21 -9.23
CA ALA A 31 11.13 21.77 -9.49
C ALA A 31 12.32 21.41 -10.37
N ASP A 32 13.06 20.35 -10.04
CA ASP A 32 14.15 19.87 -10.90
C ASP A 32 13.59 19.43 -12.26
N ILE A 33 12.51 18.65 -12.24
CA ILE A 33 11.76 18.26 -13.44
C ILE A 33 10.27 18.39 -13.16
N LEU A 34 9.56 19.08 -14.06
CA LEU A 34 8.11 19.14 -14.12
C LEU A 34 7.61 18.39 -15.35
N ALA A 35 6.91 17.29 -15.13
CA ALA A 35 6.27 16.51 -16.17
C ALA A 35 4.76 16.73 -16.15
N ILE A 36 4.14 16.81 -17.33
CA ILE A 36 2.69 16.98 -17.48
C ILE A 36 2.15 15.83 -18.32
N ALA A 37 1.10 15.17 -17.82
CA ALA A 37 0.36 14.14 -18.56
C ALA A 37 -1.13 14.29 -18.30
N ASN A 38 -1.96 14.33 -19.35
CA ASN A 38 -3.41 14.48 -19.26
C ASN A 38 -3.84 15.65 -18.36
N ASN A 39 -3.16 16.80 -18.50
CA ASN A 39 -3.40 18.00 -17.68
C ASN A 39 -3.10 17.84 -16.18
N GLN A 40 -2.45 16.74 -15.78
CA GLN A 40 -1.96 16.51 -14.41
C GLN A 40 -0.46 16.79 -14.35
N LYS A 41 -0.03 17.43 -13.26
CA LYS A 41 1.38 17.77 -13.01
C LYS A 41 2.02 16.71 -12.11
N LEU A 42 3.23 16.32 -12.47
CA LEU A 42 4.13 15.50 -11.67
C LEU A 42 5.45 16.24 -11.51
N ILE A 43 5.83 16.51 -10.28
CA ILE A 43 7.16 17.00 -9.94
C ILE A 43 8.06 15.79 -9.68
N ILE A 44 9.27 15.82 -10.24
CA ILE A 44 10.31 14.82 -10.01
C ILE A 44 11.53 15.57 -9.48
N GLU A 45 11.95 15.23 -8.26
CA GLU A 45 13.09 15.81 -7.56
C GLU A 45 14.24 14.81 -7.52
N ILE A 46 15.47 15.27 -7.70
CA ILE A 46 16.66 14.42 -7.70
C ILE A 46 17.46 14.69 -6.43
N PHE A 47 17.44 13.73 -5.50
CA PHE A 47 18.30 13.80 -4.33
C PHE A 47 19.70 13.27 -4.66
N TYR A 48 20.62 14.18 -4.99
CA TYR A 48 22.05 13.87 -5.11
C TYR A 48 22.85 14.30 -3.89
N ARG A 49 22.83 15.60 -3.55
CA ARG A 49 23.55 16.15 -2.37
C ARG A 49 22.64 16.60 -1.25
N HIS A 50 21.46 17.07 -1.60
CA HIS A 50 20.50 17.65 -0.65
C HIS A 50 19.13 17.03 -0.90
N LYS A 51 18.53 16.51 0.17
CA LYS A 51 17.14 16.08 0.14
C LYS A 51 16.22 17.28 0.02
N VAL A 52 15.02 17.06 -0.49
CA VAL A 52 13.96 18.06 -0.40
C VAL A 52 13.70 18.37 1.08
N ASP A 53 13.67 19.67 1.42
CA ASP A 53 13.45 20.11 2.79
C ASP A 53 11.98 20.06 3.21
N ASP A 54 11.73 20.06 4.52
CA ASP A 54 10.37 19.96 5.07
C ASP A 54 9.48 21.12 4.61
N ARG A 55 10.04 22.32 4.42
CA ARG A 55 9.31 23.50 3.97
C ARG A 55 8.79 23.34 2.54
N LYS A 56 9.61 22.81 1.63
CA LYS A 56 9.22 22.50 0.26
C LYS A 56 8.20 21.36 0.25
N ILE A 57 8.35 20.34 1.09
CA ILE A 57 7.35 19.27 1.25
C ILE A 57 5.98 19.84 1.67
N GLU A 58 5.93 20.75 2.64
CA GLU A 58 4.69 21.40 3.07
C GLU A 58 4.03 22.20 1.94
N LYS A 59 4.81 22.98 1.18
CA LYS A 59 4.31 23.72 0.02
C LYS A 59 3.79 22.78 -1.08
N ILE A 60 4.48 21.68 -1.36
CA ILE A 60 4.04 20.64 -2.31
C ILE A 60 2.69 20.05 -1.88
N LYS A 61 2.56 19.67 -0.61
CA LYS A 61 1.32 19.11 -0.06
C LYS A 61 0.18 20.12 -0.11
N THR A 62 0.45 21.38 0.20
CA THR A 62 -0.53 22.48 0.14
C THR A 62 -1.00 22.74 -1.29
N ALA A 63 -0.08 22.68 -2.26
CA ALA A 63 -0.40 22.81 -3.68
C ALA A 63 -1.13 21.59 -4.25
N ASN A 64 -1.17 20.47 -3.51
CA ASN A 64 -1.71 19.18 -3.93
C ASN A 64 -1.13 18.70 -5.28
N ILE A 65 0.18 18.85 -5.45
CA ILE A 65 0.89 18.42 -6.66
C ILE A 65 1.61 17.11 -6.38
N SER A 66 1.32 16.10 -7.20
CA SER A 66 2.01 14.82 -7.15
C SER A 66 3.52 15.03 -7.32
N THR A 67 4.29 14.53 -6.38
CA THR A 67 5.74 14.71 -6.34
C THR A 67 6.44 13.43 -5.91
N ILE A 68 7.42 13.02 -6.70
CA ILE A 68 8.35 11.94 -6.36
C ILE A 68 9.76 12.50 -6.15
N GLU A 69 10.51 11.88 -5.26
CA GLU A 69 11.95 12.08 -5.10
C GLU A 69 12.67 10.80 -5.50
N ILE A 70 13.68 10.93 -6.35
CA ILE A 70 14.58 9.85 -6.74
C ILE A 70 15.88 10.05 -5.97
N ASP A 71 16.18 9.13 -5.06
CA ASP A 71 17.44 9.12 -4.31
C ASP A 71 18.55 8.58 -5.21
N LEU A 72 19.52 9.44 -5.52
CA LEU A 72 20.76 9.15 -6.24
C LEU A 72 21.99 9.48 -5.39
N SER A 73 21.84 9.71 -4.09
CA SER A 73 22.89 10.25 -3.20
C SER A 73 24.09 9.32 -2.99
N TYR A 74 23.91 8.03 -3.26
CA TYR A 74 24.95 7.01 -3.18
C TYR A 74 25.77 6.89 -4.47
N LEU A 75 25.38 7.56 -5.56
CA LEU A 75 26.11 7.47 -6.84
C LEU A 75 27.43 8.23 -6.80
N THR A 76 28.47 7.60 -7.31
CA THR A 76 29.75 8.26 -7.58
C THR A 76 29.71 8.97 -8.94
N PRO A 77 30.61 9.95 -9.17
CA PRO A 77 30.71 10.59 -10.48
C PRO A 77 31.00 9.62 -11.63
N ASP A 78 31.63 8.48 -11.36
CA ASP A 78 31.89 7.44 -12.36
C ASP A 78 30.61 6.67 -12.70
N ASP A 79 29.77 6.37 -11.71
CA ASP A 79 28.48 5.69 -11.93
C ASP A 79 27.51 6.53 -12.79
N VAL A 80 27.58 7.86 -12.68
CA VAL A 80 26.77 8.79 -13.48
C VAL A 80 27.26 8.86 -14.94
N ARG A 81 28.54 8.56 -15.20
CA ARG A 81 29.11 8.54 -16.55
C ARG A 81 28.76 7.27 -17.32
N ASP A 82 28.52 6.17 -16.61
CA ASP A 82 28.04 4.94 -17.21
C ASP A 82 26.51 4.97 -17.34
N TRP A 83 26.03 5.10 -18.58
CA TRP A 83 24.60 5.15 -18.89
C TRP A 83 23.85 3.91 -18.40
N GLU A 84 24.44 2.71 -18.49
CA GLU A 84 23.75 1.48 -18.13
C GLU A 84 23.53 1.42 -16.61
N THR A 85 24.57 1.74 -15.84
CA THR A 85 24.50 1.83 -14.37
C THR A 85 23.54 2.92 -13.93
N PHE A 86 23.62 4.11 -14.54
CA PHE A 86 22.73 5.23 -14.25
C PHE A 86 21.25 4.89 -14.54
N TRP A 87 20.98 4.25 -15.69
CA TRP A 87 19.63 3.84 -16.09
C TRP A 87 19.02 2.81 -15.14
N LEU A 88 19.81 1.82 -14.71
CA LEU A 88 19.39 0.83 -13.72
C LEU A 88 19.04 1.48 -12.38
N CYS A 89 19.80 2.51 -11.99
CA CYS A 89 19.58 3.24 -10.76
C CYS A 89 18.31 4.09 -10.77
N ILE A 90 18.03 4.81 -11.86
CA ILE A 90 16.80 5.61 -11.99
C ILE A 90 15.55 4.73 -12.05
N ASN A 91 15.64 3.54 -12.67
CA ASN A 91 14.51 2.62 -12.80
C ASN A 91 14.34 1.67 -11.60
N ASP A 92 15.13 1.84 -10.54
CA ASP A 92 14.97 1.06 -9.31
C ASP A 92 13.84 1.66 -8.45
N PRO A 93 12.69 0.96 -8.30
CA PRO A 93 11.57 1.47 -7.53
C PRO A 93 11.90 1.63 -6.03
N ASN A 94 12.96 1.00 -5.52
CA ASN A 94 13.39 1.18 -4.13
C ASN A 94 14.05 2.54 -3.88
N ARG A 95 14.40 3.26 -4.96
CA ARG A 95 15.08 4.57 -4.91
C ARG A 95 14.15 5.72 -5.20
N ALA A 96 12.94 5.43 -5.67
CA ALA A 96 11.89 6.42 -5.87
C ALA A 96 10.90 6.39 -4.69
N GLN A 97 10.62 7.56 -4.13
CA GLN A 97 9.62 7.71 -3.07
C GLN A 97 8.63 8.82 -3.38
N TRP A 98 7.38 8.65 -2.96
CA TRP A 98 6.36 9.70 -3.04
C TRP A 98 6.54 10.67 -1.88
N LEU A 99 6.81 11.95 -2.19
CA LEU A 99 6.73 13.03 -1.21
C LEU A 99 5.28 13.51 -1.04
N CYS A 100 4.54 13.51 -2.14
CA CYS A 100 3.11 13.77 -2.16
C CYS A 100 2.47 12.99 -3.31
N ASN A 101 1.36 12.32 -3.05
CA ASN A 101 0.55 11.71 -4.09
C ASN A 101 -0.84 12.33 -4.04
N ALA A 102 -1.12 13.25 -4.97
CA ALA A 102 -2.37 14.01 -5.00
C ALA A 102 -3.59 13.09 -5.16
N ARG A 103 -3.42 11.93 -5.82
CA ARG A 103 -4.47 10.93 -6.03
C ARG A 103 -4.71 10.05 -4.80
N ALA A 104 -3.63 9.74 -4.07
CA ALA A 104 -3.70 8.84 -2.92
C ALA A 104 -4.68 9.34 -1.86
N SER A 105 -4.75 10.65 -1.62
CA SER A 105 -5.68 11.22 -0.63
C SER A 105 -7.13 10.81 -0.88
N SER A 106 -7.60 10.86 -2.13
CA SER A 106 -8.94 10.44 -2.53
C SER A 106 -9.10 8.92 -2.64
N GLU A 107 -8.09 8.22 -3.16
CA GLU A 107 -8.17 6.78 -3.42
C GLU A 107 -8.03 5.96 -2.11
N SER A 108 -7.25 6.44 -1.14
CA SER A 108 -7.06 5.79 0.16
C SER A 108 -8.37 5.71 0.96
N VAL A 109 -9.18 6.78 0.96
CA VAL A 109 -10.48 6.79 1.66
C VAL A 109 -11.42 5.74 1.08
N GLU A 110 -11.46 5.61 -0.24
CA GLU A 110 -12.31 4.63 -0.91
C GLU A 110 -11.81 3.20 -0.66
N ILE A 111 -10.50 2.97 -0.71
CA ILE A 111 -9.89 1.67 -0.40
C ILE A 111 -10.14 1.28 1.06
N GLU A 112 -9.98 2.21 2.01
CA GLU A 112 -10.25 1.97 3.44
C GLU A 112 -11.72 1.61 3.66
N LYS A 113 -12.64 2.29 2.97
CA LYS A 113 -14.06 1.97 3.02
C LYS A 113 -14.35 0.56 2.50
N GLN A 114 -13.77 0.18 1.35
CA GLN A 114 -13.92 -1.17 0.80
C GLN A 114 -13.31 -2.24 1.70
N LEU A 115 -12.16 -1.96 2.32
CA LEU A 115 -11.51 -2.87 3.27
C LEU A 115 -12.39 -3.07 4.51
N SER A 116 -12.95 -1.98 5.05
CA SER A 116 -13.85 -2.01 6.20
C SER A 116 -15.09 -2.87 5.92
N ILE A 117 -15.67 -2.76 4.73
CA ILE A 117 -16.80 -3.59 4.31
C ILE A 117 -16.42 -5.07 4.28
N LYS A 118 -15.28 -5.41 3.67
CA LYS A 118 -14.81 -6.81 3.61
C LYS A 118 -14.53 -7.39 5.00
N VAL A 119 -13.94 -6.62 5.91
CA VAL A 119 -13.71 -7.06 7.29
C VAL A 119 -15.04 -7.37 7.99
N LEU A 120 -16.05 -6.51 7.83
CA LEU A 120 -17.38 -6.74 8.40
C LEU A 120 -18.08 -7.98 7.82
N GLU A 121 -17.92 -8.25 6.52
CA GLU A 121 -18.45 -9.46 5.88
C GLU A 121 -17.79 -10.72 6.44
N ILE A 122 -16.47 -10.71 6.53
CA ILE A 122 -15.69 -11.82 7.09
C ILE A 122 -16.07 -12.08 8.55
N GLU A 123 -16.16 -11.05 9.38
CA GLU A 123 -16.59 -11.18 10.78
C GLU A 123 -18.00 -11.75 10.92
N LYS A 124 -18.93 -11.33 10.05
CA LYS A 124 -20.29 -11.90 10.01
C LYS A 124 -20.26 -13.39 9.67
N GLU A 125 -19.47 -13.77 8.67
CA GLU A 125 -19.34 -15.17 8.27
C GLU A 125 -18.75 -16.03 9.39
N TYR A 126 -17.70 -15.54 10.07
CA TYR A 126 -17.14 -16.21 11.24
C TYR A 126 -18.18 -16.40 12.35
N LYS A 127 -18.94 -15.35 12.70
CA LYS A 127 -20.00 -15.45 13.72
C LYS A 127 -21.07 -16.46 13.34
N GLN A 128 -21.47 -16.51 12.07
CA GLN A 128 -22.46 -17.49 11.59
C GLN A 128 -21.95 -18.92 11.67
N LYS A 129 -20.68 -19.17 11.30
CA LYS A 129 -20.03 -20.48 11.44
C LYS A 129 -19.96 -20.92 12.90
N GLU A 130 -19.59 -20.01 13.80
CA GLU A 130 -19.52 -20.25 15.24
C GLU A 130 -20.91 -20.65 15.80
N ILE A 131 -21.96 -19.87 15.48
CA ILE A 131 -23.34 -20.16 15.90
C ILE A 131 -23.80 -21.53 15.37
N LYS A 132 -23.50 -21.84 14.11
CA LYS A 132 -23.87 -23.14 13.51
C LYS A 132 -23.18 -24.29 14.22
N ARG A 133 -21.89 -24.16 14.52
CA ARG A 133 -21.12 -25.16 15.25
C ARG A 133 -21.69 -25.39 16.65
N LEU A 134 -21.98 -24.31 17.38
CA LEU A 134 -22.56 -24.40 18.73
C LEU A 134 -23.93 -25.08 18.72
N LYS A 135 -24.79 -24.79 17.73
CA LYS A 135 -26.08 -25.47 17.58
C LYS A 135 -25.92 -26.97 17.33
N GLN A 136 -24.99 -27.36 16.45
CA GLN A 136 -24.72 -28.78 16.17
C GLN A 136 -24.20 -29.52 17.40
N GLU A 137 -23.29 -28.91 18.17
CA GLU A 137 -22.80 -29.48 19.42
C GLU A 137 -23.92 -29.62 20.46
N GLN A 138 -24.82 -28.63 20.54
CA GLN A 138 -25.96 -28.62 21.46
C GLN A 138 -27.05 -29.65 21.08
N GLU A 139 -27.27 -29.90 19.79
CA GLU A 139 -28.18 -30.92 19.28
C GLU A 139 -27.61 -32.34 19.41
N ALA A 140 -26.29 -32.52 19.25
CA ALA A 140 -25.63 -33.82 19.38
C ALA A 140 -25.51 -34.28 20.84
N LYS A 141 -25.38 -33.35 21.78
CA LYS A 141 -25.21 -33.62 23.21
C LYS A 141 -26.32 -34.52 23.83
N PRO A 142 -27.63 -34.22 23.67
CA PRO A 142 -28.68 -35.08 24.22
C PRO A 142 -28.75 -36.46 23.54
N VAL A 143 -28.40 -36.56 22.27
CA VAL A 143 -28.36 -37.85 21.55
C VAL A 143 -27.23 -38.72 22.10
N LEU A 144 -26.04 -38.15 22.32
CA LEU A 144 -24.91 -38.85 22.91
C LEU A 144 -25.17 -39.24 24.38
N GLU A 145 -25.80 -38.37 25.18
CA GLU A 145 -26.21 -38.70 26.55
C GLU A 145 -27.21 -39.87 26.59
N LYS A 146 -28.15 -39.91 25.65
CA LYS A 146 -29.13 -41.00 25.55
C LYS A 146 -28.46 -42.33 25.19
N VAL A 147 -27.59 -42.34 24.17
CA VAL A 147 -26.81 -43.52 23.77
C VAL A 147 -25.89 -43.99 24.91
N TYR A 148 -25.30 -43.05 25.64
CA TYR A 148 -24.46 -43.35 26.80
C TYR A 148 -25.24 -44.03 27.93
N GLU A 149 -26.42 -43.54 28.27
CA GLU A 149 -27.27 -44.17 29.29
C GLU A 149 -27.80 -45.54 28.84
N GLU A 150 -28.15 -45.71 27.55
CA GLU A 150 -28.51 -47.02 27.00
C GLU A 150 -27.36 -48.04 27.09
N LEU A 151 -26.14 -47.66 26.73
CA LEU A 151 -24.94 -48.51 26.85
C LEU A 151 -24.63 -48.86 28.31
N LYS A 152 -24.83 -47.93 29.23
CA LYS A 152 -24.59 -48.12 30.67
C LYS A 152 -25.60 -49.10 31.30
N ILE A 153 -26.83 -49.12 30.81
CA ILE A 153 -27.84 -50.12 31.21
C ILE A 153 -27.41 -51.51 30.73
N ILE A 154 -26.97 -51.64 29.48
CA ILE A 154 -26.49 -52.91 28.91
C ILE A 154 -25.28 -53.45 29.70
N TRP A 155 -24.34 -52.58 30.08
CA TRP A 155 -23.15 -52.96 30.85
C TRP A 155 -23.41 -53.32 32.31
N ARG A 156 -24.54 -52.89 32.89
CA ARG A 156 -24.96 -53.25 34.25
C ARG A 156 -25.81 -54.53 34.31
N ALA A 157 -26.32 -54.97 33.16
CA ALA A 157 -27.15 -56.17 33.04
C ALA A 157 -26.36 -57.43 32.60
N ALA A 158 -25.09 -57.28 32.26
CA ALA A 158 -24.12 -58.35 32.02
C ALA A 158 -23.27 -58.60 33.26
#